data_AF-A0A6J6SKW1-F1
#
_entry.id   AF-A0A6J6SKW1-F1
#
_cell.length_a   1.000
_cell.length_b   1.000
_cell.length_c   1.000
_cell.angle_alpha   90.00
_cell.angle_beta   90.00
_cell.angle_gamma   90.00
#
_symmetry.space_group_name_H-M   'P 1'
#
loop_
_entity.id
_entity.type
_entity.pdbx_description
1 polymer ?
#
loop_
_entity_poly.entity_id
_entity_poly.type
_entity_poly.pdbx_seq_one_letter_code
_entity_poly.pdbx_strand_id
1 'polypeptide(L)' 'MKDNASSNIFHVPGLRFYNMTKPRHCYHDAEAAEADDMRAPKR' A
#
# COMPACT_ATOMS: atom_id res chain seq x y z
N MET A 1 1.29 -6.31 1.06
CA MET A 1 0.75 -4.94 0.85
C MET A 1 1.28 -4.39 -0.46
N LYS A 2 0.44 -3.70 -1.23
CA LYS A 2 0.83 -3.07 -2.51
C LYS A 2 1.05 -1.59 -2.30
N ASP A 3 2.23 -1.08 -2.64
CA ASP A 3 2.44 0.35 -2.60
C ASP A 3 1.55 1.05 -3.66
N ASN A 4 1.15 2.29 -3.40
CA ASN A 4 0.64 3.19 -4.40
C ASN A 4 1.41 4.50 -4.29
N ALA A 5 2.58 4.58 -4.95
CA ALA A 5 3.38 5.79 -5.04
C ALA A 5 2.59 7.01 -5.55
N SER A 6 1.47 6.82 -6.27
CA SER A 6 0.61 7.93 -6.69
C SER A 6 -0.09 8.64 -5.52
N SER A 7 -0.21 7.99 -4.36
CA SER A 7 -0.93 8.53 -3.21
C SER A 7 -0.16 8.37 -1.88
N ASN A 8 1.07 7.82 -1.91
CA ASN A 8 1.86 7.44 -0.74
C ASN A 8 1.07 6.60 0.28
N ILE A 9 0.22 5.70 -0.21
CA ILE A 9 -0.57 4.79 0.62
C ILE A 9 -0.42 3.34 0.15
N PHE A 10 -0.37 2.39 1.09
CA PHE A 10 -0.27 0.97 0.76
C PHE A 10 -1.63 0.29 0.86
N HIS A 11 -1.98 -0.55 -0.11
CA HIS A 11 -3.21 -1.32 -0.06
C HIS A 11 -2.95 -2.71 0.54
N VAL A 12 -3.72 -3.06 1.57
CA VAL A 12 -3.78 -4.43 2.11
C VAL A 12 -4.78 -5.29 1.32
N PRO A 13 -4.54 -6.62 1.23
CA PRO A 13 -5.51 -7.56 0.71
C PRO A 13 -6.83 -7.43 1.48
N GLY A 14 -7.96 -7.35 0.76
CA GLY A 14 -9.30 -7.15 1.35
C GLY A 14 -9.82 -5.72 1.28
N LEU A 15 -8.99 -4.74 0.92
CA LEU A 15 -9.48 -3.40 0.57
C LEU A 15 -10.06 -3.36 -0.84
N ARG A 16 -11.07 -2.51 -1.01
CA ARG A 16 -11.84 -2.36 -2.25
C ARG A 16 -10.98 -2.04 -3.48
N PHE A 17 -9.87 -1.34 -3.28
CA PHE A 17 -8.96 -0.92 -4.34
C PHE A 17 -7.74 -1.83 -4.53
N TYR A 18 -7.58 -2.89 -3.74
CA TYR A 18 -6.39 -3.76 -3.78
C TYR A 18 -6.12 -4.35 -5.19
N ASN A 19 -7.18 -4.74 -5.91
CA ASN A 19 -7.06 -5.27 -7.27
C ASN A 19 -6.89 -4.19 -8.36
N MET A 20 -7.29 -2.95 -8.09
CA MET A 20 -7.17 -1.84 -9.06
C MET A 20 -5.82 -1.12 -8.95
N THR A 21 -5.20 -1.14 -7.77
CA THR A 21 -3.90 -0.51 -7.57
C THR A 21 -2.79 -1.31 -8.26
N LYS A 22 -2.08 -0.66 -9.19
CA LYS A 22 -0.81 -1.16 -9.72
C LYS A 22 0.32 -0.71 -8.78
N PRO A 23 0.97 -1.64 -8.07
CA PRO A 23 2.07 -1.30 -7.21
C PRO A 23 3.33 -1.07 -8.02
N ARG A 24 4.15 -0.14 -7.58
CA ARG A 24 5.57 -0.10 -7.92
C ARG A 24 6.38 -1.10 -7.10
N HIS A 25 5.98 -1.39 -5.87
CA HIS A 25 6.65 -2.20 -4.88
C HIS A 25 5.62 -2.97 -4.04
N CYS A 26 5.91 -4.25 -3.79
CA CYS A 26 5.08 -5.10 -2.95
C CYS A 26 5.79 -5.31 -1.63
N TYR A 27 5.25 -4.74 -0.56
CA TYR A 27 5.73 -4.98 0.79
C TYR A 27 5.12 -6.24 1.36
N HIS A 28 5.86 -6.98 2.19
CA HIS A 28 5.29 -8.11 2.91
C HIS A 28 4.41 -7.61 4.08
N ASP A 29 4.91 -6.60 4.81
CA ASP A 29 4.34 -6.11 6.07
C ASP A 29 4.17 -4.58 6.09
N ALA A 30 3.35 -4.08 7.02
CA ALA A 30 3.06 -2.66 7.17
C ALA A 30 4.30 -1.88 7.60
N GLU A 31 5.14 -2.45 8.48
CA GLU A 31 6.40 -1.82 8.89
C GLU A 31 7.32 -1.52 7.72
N ALA A 32 7.39 -2.40 6.72
CA ALA A 32 8.22 -2.16 5.55
C ALA A 32 7.67 -1.02 4.68
N ALA A 33 6.34 -0.85 4.65
CA ALA A 33 5.72 0.28 3.97
C ALA A 33 5.94 1.59 4.76
N GLU A 34 5.71 1.59 6.07
CA GLU A 34 5.91 2.77 6.93
C GLU A 34 7.40 3.20 6.95
N ALA A 35 8.35 2.27 6.87
CA ALA A 35 9.77 2.57 6.71
C ALA A 35 10.10 3.28 5.38
N ASP A 36 9.26 3.09 4.36
CA ASP A 36 9.34 3.72 3.04
C ASP A 36 8.49 5.01 2.97
N ASP A 37 8.12 5.58 4.13
CA ASP A 37 7.25 6.76 4.31
C ASP A 37 5.83 6.60 3.72
N MET A 38 5.40 5.35 3.54
CA MET A 38 4.07 5.03 3.05
C MET A 38 3.07 4.89 4.19
N ARG A 39 1.84 5.38 3.97
CA ARG A 39 0.78 5.36 4.97
C ARG A 39 -0.27 4.28 4.71
N ALA A 40 -1.00 3.89 5.76
CA ALA A 40 -2.22 3.10 5.58
C ALA A 40 -3.36 3.96 4.98
N PRO A 41 -4.24 3.38 4.15
CA PRO A 41 -5.37 4.08 3.57
C PRO A 41 -6.37 4.35 4.68
N LYS A 42 -6.86 5.59 4.75
CA LYS A 42 -7.97 5.91 5.65
C LYS A 42 -9.20 5.13 5.20
N ARG A 43 -9.88 4.56 6.19
CA ARG A 43 -11.01 3.64 6.06
C ARG A 43 -12.14 4.21 5.21
#